data_AF-A0A8C5X737-F1
#
_entry.id   AF-A0A8C5X737-F1
#
_cell.length_a   1.000
_cell.length_b   1.000
_cell.length_c   1.000
_cell.angle_alpha   90.00
_cell.angle_beta   90.00
_cell.angle_gamma   90.00
#
_symmetry.space_group_name_H-M   'P 1'
#
loop_
_entity.id
_entity.type
_entity.pdbx_description
1 polymer ?
#
loop_
_entity_poly.entity_id
_entity_poly.type
_entity_poly.pdbx_seq_one_letter_code
_entity_poly.pdbx_strand_id
1 'polypeptide(L)'
;MTYVRETCGCCDCEKRCGALDIMFVIDSSESIGYTNFTLEKNFVVNVVSRLGSIAKDPKSQTGARVGVVQYSHEGTFEAIKLDDERIDSLSSFKEAVKRLEWIAGGTWTPSALQFAYNKLIKESRREKAQVFAVVITDGRYDPRDDDKNLGALCGRDVVVNTIGIGDMFDQPEQSETLVSIACNEPQRVQKMRLFSDLVAEEFIDKMEDVLCPDPQVVCPELPCQTELAVAQCTQRPVDVVFLLDGSERIGEQNFQSAHRFVEEVAQRLTLARSSSDSMNARIALLQYGSERDQNVVFPLTHNLTEIADALAQIKYLDSSSNIGSAIIHAINNIVLSPGNGQRLARRNAELSFVFITDGITGSKNLEEAINSMKKQDVMPTVVALGSDVDMDVLLKLGLGDRAAIFREKDYDSLSQSSFFDRFIRWIC
;
A
#
# COMPACT_ATOMS: atom_id res chain seq x y z
N MET A 1 -6.03 -28.77 -11.14
CA MET A 1 -5.02 -27.77 -11.56
C MET A 1 -5.51 -26.44 -11.06
N THR A 2 -4.93 -25.99 -9.96
CA THR A 2 -5.18 -24.67 -9.38
C THR A 2 -4.55 -23.67 -10.34
N TYR A 3 -5.37 -22.87 -11.02
CA TYR A 3 -4.86 -21.74 -11.79
C TYR A 3 -4.38 -20.71 -10.77
N VAL A 4 -3.08 -20.74 -10.48
CA VAL A 4 -2.42 -19.60 -9.86
C VAL A 4 -2.53 -18.50 -10.91
N ARG A 5 -3.24 -17.41 -10.58
CA ARG A 5 -3.04 -16.15 -11.28
C ARG A 5 -1.57 -15.82 -11.04
N GLU A 6 -0.72 -16.12 -12.03
CA GLU A 6 0.45 -15.30 -12.25
C GLU A 6 -0.13 -13.94 -12.63
N THR A 7 -0.43 -13.14 -11.61
CA THR A 7 -0.32 -11.70 -11.78
C THR A 7 1.09 -11.52 -12.28
N CYS A 8 1.24 -11.38 -13.59
CA CYS A 8 2.29 -10.54 -14.13
C CYS A 8 1.92 -9.14 -13.62
N GLY A 9 2.13 -8.91 -12.31
CA GLY A 9 2.23 -7.58 -11.77
C GLY A 9 3.27 -6.94 -12.66
N CYS A 10 2.87 -5.89 -13.38
CA CYS A 10 3.80 -5.10 -14.15
C CYS A 10 4.95 -4.76 -13.23
N CYS A 11 6.02 -5.53 -13.37
CA CYS A 11 7.26 -5.49 -12.66
C CYS A 11 7.14 -5.40 -11.12
N ASP A 12 7.56 -6.44 -10.41
CA ASP A 12 8.26 -6.26 -9.13
C ASP A 12 9.60 -5.55 -9.44
N CYS A 13 9.53 -4.32 -9.95
CA CYS A 13 10.68 -3.46 -10.07
C CYS A 13 11.09 -3.13 -8.65
N GLU A 14 12.24 -3.64 -8.28
CA GLU A 14 12.85 -3.29 -7.01
C GLU A 14 13.48 -1.91 -7.17
N LYS A 15 13.05 -0.96 -6.34
CA LYS A 15 13.74 0.33 -6.21
C LYS A 15 15.09 0.03 -5.57
N ARG A 16 16.16 0.13 -6.36
CA ARG A 16 17.53 -0.05 -5.89
C ARG A 16 18.23 1.28 -5.88
N CYS A 17 18.56 1.73 -4.69
CA CYS A 17 19.47 2.85 -4.54
C CYS A 17 20.90 2.40 -4.86
N GLY A 18 21.77 3.35 -5.18
CA GLY A 18 23.21 3.09 -5.31
C GLY A 18 23.84 2.55 -4.01
N ALA A 19 25.16 2.54 -3.93
CA ALA A 19 25.82 2.23 -2.66
C ALA A 19 25.48 3.33 -1.64
N LEU A 20 24.63 3.01 -0.67
CA LEU A 20 24.19 3.95 0.38
C LEU A 20 24.51 3.39 1.76
N ASP A 21 25.09 4.22 2.62
CA ASP A 21 25.29 3.91 4.03
C ASP A 21 24.44 4.88 4.86
N ILE A 22 23.45 4.37 5.58
CA ILE A 22 22.46 5.17 6.32
C ILE A 22 22.66 4.94 7.80
N MET A 23 22.95 6.00 8.56
CA MET A 23 23.14 5.97 10.00
C MET A 23 22.00 6.68 10.70
N PHE A 24 21.19 5.96 11.47
CA PHE A 24 20.21 6.58 12.37
C PHE A 24 20.86 6.83 13.73
N VAL A 25 20.75 8.05 14.25
CA VAL A 25 21.17 8.41 15.61
C VAL A 25 19.89 8.77 16.36
N ILE A 26 19.48 7.91 17.29
CA ILE A 26 18.17 7.97 17.96
C ILE A 26 18.34 8.26 19.44
N ASP A 27 17.48 9.12 19.97
CA ASP A 27 17.53 9.60 21.33
C ASP A 27 16.74 8.65 22.25
N SER A 28 17.43 8.02 23.21
CA SER A 28 16.84 7.12 24.19
C SER A 28 16.83 7.72 25.59
N SER A 29 16.91 9.05 25.70
CA SER A 29 16.90 9.77 26.97
C SER A 29 15.56 9.64 27.72
N GLU A 30 15.56 10.09 28.97
CA GLU A 30 14.39 10.02 29.83
C GLU A 30 13.23 10.89 29.33
N SER A 31 13.52 12.04 28.72
CA SER A 31 12.50 12.98 28.20
C SER A 31 11.69 12.41 27.04
N ILE A 32 12.28 11.50 26.26
CA ILE A 32 11.61 10.81 25.17
C ILE A 32 10.57 9.83 25.73
N GLY A 33 10.97 8.98 26.67
CA GLY A 33 10.11 7.95 27.26
C GLY A 33 9.86 6.74 26.35
N TYR A 34 9.48 5.61 26.97
CA TYR A 34 9.35 4.31 26.31
C TYR A 34 8.44 4.29 25.07
N THR A 35 7.28 4.96 25.13
CA THR A 35 6.31 4.98 24.04
C THR A 35 6.85 5.72 22.82
N ASN A 36 7.46 6.89 23.02
CA ASN A 36 8.02 7.68 21.92
C ASN A 36 9.26 7.01 21.33
N PHE A 37 10.10 6.41 22.16
CA PHE A 37 11.23 5.61 21.69
C PHE A 37 10.78 4.43 20.81
N THR A 38 9.63 3.83 21.13
CA THR A 38 9.01 2.80 20.27
C THR A 38 8.58 3.37 18.91
N LEU A 39 8.07 4.61 18.86
CA LEU A 39 7.72 5.30 17.61
C LEU A 39 8.98 5.60 16.77
N GLU A 40 10.07 6.02 17.39
CA GLU A 40 11.36 6.21 16.70
C GLU A 40 11.86 4.92 16.05
N LYS A 41 11.83 3.80 16.79
CA LYS A 41 12.17 2.48 16.25
C LYS A 41 11.30 2.08 15.07
N ASN A 42 9.99 2.33 15.17
CA ASN A 42 9.06 2.03 14.08
C ASN A 42 9.34 2.89 12.85
N PHE A 43 9.67 4.17 13.04
CA PHE A 43 10.10 5.06 11.96
C PHE A 43 11.34 4.54 11.25
N VAL A 44 12.40 4.18 11.99
CA VAL A 44 13.63 3.58 11.43
C VAL A 44 13.29 2.34 10.59
N VAL A 45 12.47 1.42 11.11
CA VAL A 45 12.06 0.21 10.38
C VAL A 45 11.26 0.55 9.12
N ASN A 46 10.34 1.50 9.20
CA ASN A 46 9.45 1.84 8.09
C ASN A 46 10.19 2.53 6.95
N VAL A 47 11.07 3.49 7.25
CA VAL A 47 11.91 4.15 6.24
C VAL A 47 12.81 3.13 5.54
N VAL A 48 13.45 2.25 6.30
CA VAL A 48 14.33 1.21 5.71
C VAL A 48 13.53 0.20 4.88
N SER A 49 12.30 -0.11 5.26
CA SER A 49 11.41 -0.98 4.48
C SER A 49 11.03 -0.37 3.13
N ARG A 50 10.95 0.96 3.05
CA ARG A 50 10.62 1.71 1.83
C ARG A 50 11.82 1.86 0.88
N LEU A 51 13.02 1.98 1.42
CA LEU A 51 14.27 2.09 0.64
C LEU A 51 14.63 0.84 -0.18
N GLY A 52 13.89 -0.27 -0.01
CA GLY A 52 14.05 -1.49 -0.80
C GLY A 52 15.11 -2.44 -0.25
N SER A 53 15.90 -3.06 -1.14
CA SER A 53 16.88 -4.09 -0.75
C SER A 53 18.02 -3.54 0.11
N ILE A 54 18.14 -4.07 1.33
CA ILE A 54 19.39 -4.01 2.11
C ILE A 54 20.45 -4.86 1.42
N ALA A 55 21.70 -4.40 1.43
CA ALA A 55 22.83 -5.16 0.90
C ALA A 55 23.01 -6.48 1.66
N LYS A 56 22.89 -7.62 0.96
CA LYS A 56 23.06 -8.96 1.55
C LYS A 56 24.48 -9.22 2.06
N ASP A 57 25.47 -8.61 1.40
CA ASP A 57 26.86 -8.66 1.81
C ASP A 57 27.29 -7.24 2.22
N PRO A 58 27.80 -7.02 3.45
CA PRO A 58 28.37 -5.74 3.88
C PRO A 58 29.46 -5.17 2.96
N LYS A 59 30.14 -6.01 2.17
CA LYS A 59 31.17 -5.60 1.20
C LYS A 59 30.62 -5.37 -0.22
N SER A 60 29.32 -5.57 -0.42
CA SER A 60 28.66 -5.32 -1.70
C SER A 60 28.87 -3.87 -2.15
N GLN A 61 29.22 -3.70 -3.43
CA GLN A 61 29.37 -2.39 -4.06
C GLN A 61 28.02 -1.75 -4.42
N THR A 62 26.89 -2.43 -4.16
CA THR A 62 25.53 -1.95 -4.42
C THR A 62 24.61 -2.26 -3.23
N GLY A 63 23.52 -1.51 -3.09
CA GLY A 63 22.52 -1.70 -2.03
C GLY A 63 22.79 -0.88 -0.77
N ALA A 64 21.73 -0.67 0.01
CA ALA A 64 21.76 0.13 1.23
C ALA A 64 22.31 -0.70 2.42
N ARG A 65 23.18 -0.10 3.23
CA ARG A 65 23.58 -0.61 4.55
C ARG A 65 23.04 0.35 5.59
N VAL A 66 22.47 -0.20 6.66
CA VAL A 66 21.82 0.63 7.68
C VAL A 66 22.42 0.33 9.04
N GLY A 67 22.81 1.39 9.74
CA GLY A 67 23.26 1.37 11.12
C GLY A 67 22.33 2.21 11.99
N VAL A 68 22.29 1.87 13.27
CA VAL A 68 21.51 2.60 14.27
C VAL A 68 22.40 2.80 15.50
N VAL A 69 22.41 4.00 16.06
CA VAL A 69 22.97 4.31 17.37
C VAL A 69 21.86 4.83 18.23
N GLN A 70 21.58 4.15 19.32
CA GLN A 70 20.83 4.75 20.42
C GLN A 70 21.80 5.28 21.47
N TYR A 71 21.43 6.41 22.06
CA TYR A 71 22.21 7.04 23.13
C TYR A 71 21.30 7.55 24.24
N SER A 72 21.86 7.73 25.44
CA SER A 72 21.23 8.53 26.47
C SER A 72 22.27 9.37 27.21
N HIS A 73 22.82 8.87 28.31
CA HIS A 73 23.80 9.54 29.16
C HIS A 73 25.26 9.18 28.80
N GLU A 74 26.20 9.77 29.53
CA GLU A 74 27.65 9.63 29.32
C GLU A 74 28.10 8.18 29.11
N GLY A 75 28.72 7.92 27.95
CA GLY A 75 29.30 6.63 27.62
C GLY A 75 28.30 5.53 27.25
N THR A 76 27.00 5.81 27.27
CA THR A 76 25.95 4.82 27.06
C THR A 76 25.45 4.87 25.62
N PHE A 77 26.08 4.04 24.77
CA PHE A 77 25.75 3.90 23.36
C PHE A 77 25.50 2.42 23.04
N GLU A 78 24.36 2.12 22.42
CA GLU A 78 24.14 0.82 21.78
C GLU A 78 24.03 1.03 20.28
N ALA A 79 24.71 0.17 19.52
CA ALA A 79 24.83 0.35 18.08
C ALA A 79 24.62 -0.94 17.30
N ILE A 80 23.85 -0.80 16.22
CA ILE A 80 23.81 -1.73 15.09
C ILE A 80 24.80 -1.16 14.07
N LYS A 81 25.87 -1.90 13.78
CA LYS A 81 26.93 -1.44 12.88
C LYS A 81 26.49 -1.52 11.41
N LEU A 82 27.03 -0.63 10.57
CA LEU A 82 26.80 -0.64 9.13
C LEU A 82 27.30 -1.91 8.45
N ASP A 83 28.35 -2.53 8.99
CA ASP A 83 29.01 -3.71 8.46
C ASP A 83 28.76 -4.99 9.27
N ASP A 84 27.67 -5.01 10.06
CA ASP A 84 27.28 -6.21 10.82
C ASP A 84 26.82 -7.32 9.86
N GLU A 85 27.61 -8.38 9.73
CA GLU A 85 27.33 -9.54 8.86
C GLU A 85 26.01 -10.26 9.20
N ARG A 86 25.42 -10.02 10.38
CA ARG A 86 24.13 -10.57 10.80
C ARG A 86 22.94 -9.81 10.22
N ILE A 87 23.16 -8.64 9.63
CA ILE A 87 22.14 -7.75 9.08
C ILE A 87 22.18 -7.84 7.55
N ASP A 88 21.73 -8.99 7.05
CA ASP A 88 21.75 -9.36 5.62
C ASP A 88 20.39 -9.14 4.91
N SER A 89 19.36 -8.76 5.65
CA SER A 89 17.99 -8.64 5.15
C SER A 89 17.18 -7.65 5.97
N LEU A 90 16.08 -7.16 5.38
CA LEU A 90 15.15 -6.26 6.08
C LEU A 90 14.57 -6.91 7.35
N SER A 91 14.34 -8.23 7.32
CA SER A 91 13.85 -8.99 8.47
C SER A 91 14.88 -9.04 9.60
N SER A 92 16.15 -9.33 9.31
CA SER A 92 17.20 -9.36 10.34
C SER A 92 17.46 -7.97 10.92
N PHE A 93 17.41 -6.93 10.09
CA PHE A 93 17.47 -5.53 10.54
C PHE A 93 16.30 -5.18 11.48
N LYS A 94 15.06 -5.48 11.08
CA LYS A 94 13.86 -5.22 11.88
C LYS A 94 13.92 -5.87 13.25
N GLU A 95 14.35 -7.12 13.32
CA GLU A 95 14.52 -7.82 14.59
C GLU A 95 15.66 -7.25 15.44
N ALA A 96 16.75 -6.78 14.82
CA ALA A 96 17.83 -6.10 15.55
C ALA A 96 17.37 -4.77 16.15
N VAL A 97 16.65 -3.93 15.39
CA VAL A 97 16.09 -2.67 15.90
C VAL A 97 15.07 -2.92 17.00
N LYS A 98 14.20 -3.93 16.84
CA LYS A 98 13.22 -4.30 17.89
C LYS A 98 13.86 -4.69 19.22
N ARG A 99 15.06 -5.27 19.21
CA ARG A 99 15.80 -5.65 20.42
C ARG A 99 16.42 -4.48 21.17
N LEU A 100 16.52 -3.29 20.56
CA LEU A 100 16.98 -2.10 21.28
C LEU A 100 15.99 -1.76 22.38
N GLU A 101 16.45 -1.73 23.63
CA GLU A 101 15.65 -1.37 24.80
C GLU A 101 15.85 0.11 25.12
N TRP A 102 14.78 0.75 25.60
CA TRP A 102 14.85 2.15 26.04
C TRP A 102 15.78 2.26 27.24
N ILE A 103 16.79 3.11 27.14
CA ILE A 103 17.86 3.22 28.14
C ILE A 103 17.45 4.14 29.29
N ALA A 104 16.79 5.27 28.97
CA ALA A 104 16.57 6.38 29.88
C ALA A 104 17.86 7.08 30.37
N GLY A 105 17.71 8.20 31.06
CA GLY A 105 18.81 9.02 31.59
C GLY A 105 18.90 10.39 30.89
N GLY A 106 20.13 10.92 30.80
CA GLY A 106 20.41 12.21 30.15
C GLY A 106 20.41 12.15 28.63
N THR A 107 20.77 13.28 28.00
CA THR A 107 20.77 13.44 26.54
C THR A 107 22.14 13.93 26.06
N TRP A 108 23.02 13.01 25.70
CA TRP A 108 24.42 13.29 25.32
C TRP A 108 24.59 13.29 23.80
N THR A 109 23.83 14.17 23.14
CA THR A 109 23.74 14.26 21.67
C THR A 109 25.10 14.57 21.01
N PRO A 110 25.84 15.63 21.38
CA PRO A 110 27.18 15.88 20.83
C PRO A 110 28.11 14.66 20.89
N SER A 111 28.19 13.98 22.04
CA SER A 111 29.02 12.78 22.20
C SER A 111 28.54 11.63 21.31
N ALA A 112 27.23 11.43 21.19
CA ALA A 112 26.64 10.41 20.32
C ALA A 112 26.98 10.64 18.84
N LEU A 113 26.95 11.89 18.37
CA LEU A 113 27.33 12.24 17.00
C LEU A 113 28.80 11.93 16.72
N GLN A 114 29.67 12.26 17.68
CA GLN A 114 31.10 11.97 17.58
C GLN A 114 31.40 10.47 17.63
N PHE A 115 30.66 9.71 18.44
CA PHE A 115 30.73 8.25 18.48
C PHE A 115 30.27 7.63 17.14
N ALA A 116 29.09 8.01 16.65
CA ALA A 116 28.54 7.52 15.39
C ALA A 116 29.50 7.76 14.22
N TYR A 117 30.11 8.94 14.16
CA TYR A 117 31.13 9.22 13.15
C TYR A 117 32.36 8.32 13.30
N ASN A 118 32.99 8.31 14.47
CA ASN A 118 34.29 7.64 14.64
C ASN A 118 34.19 6.12 14.53
N LYS A 119 33.15 5.53 15.13
CA LYS A 119 33.07 4.08 15.34
C LYS A 119 32.26 3.35 14.30
N LEU A 120 31.33 4.03 13.63
CA LEU A 120 30.39 3.37 12.72
C LEU A 120 30.53 3.88 11.30
N ILE A 121 30.71 5.18 11.11
CA ILE A 121 30.88 5.74 9.76
C ILE A 121 32.33 5.60 9.32
N LYS A 122 33.27 6.25 10.02
CA LYS A 122 34.68 6.33 9.61
C LYS A 122 35.37 4.96 9.49
N GLU A 123 35.07 4.04 10.42
CA GLU A 123 35.68 2.70 10.44
C GLU A 123 35.05 1.74 9.41
N SER A 124 33.77 1.92 9.06
CA SER A 124 33.02 0.95 8.22
C SER A 124 32.57 1.48 6.86
N ARG A 125 32.84 2.76 6.52
CA ARG A 125 32.39 3.41 5.27
C ARG A 125 32.88 2.69 4.02
N ARG A 126 31.99 2.47 3.05
CA ARG A 126 32.34 2.03 1.69
C ARG A 126 32.89 3.21 0.88
N GLU A 127 34.02 3.01 0.19
CA GLU A 127 34.69 4.07 -0.61
C GLU A 127 33.77 4.75 -1.65
N LYS A 128 32.84 4.00 -2.25
CA LYS A 128 31.91 4.50 -3.27
C LYS A 128 30.51 4.81 -2.73
N ALA A 129 30.27 4.69 -1.42
CA ALA A 129 28.95 4.89 -0.85
C ALA A 129 28.73 6.33 -0.37
N GLN A 130 27.56 6.87 -0.73
CA GLN A 130 27.08 8.10 -0.09
C GLN A 130 26.63 7.77 1.33
N VAL A 131 27.03 8.61 2.29
CA VAL A 131 26.66 8.41 3.70
C VAL A 131 25.59 9.42 4.06
N PHE A 132 24.45 8.93 4.54
CA PHE A 132 23.39 9.72 5.12
C PHE A 132 23.34 9.49 6.63
N ALA A 133 23.18 10.55 7.40
CA ALA A 133 22.90 10.47 8.82
C ALA A 133 21.52 11.08 9.09
N VAL A 134 20.68 10.38 9.84
CA VAL A 134 19.38 10.85 10.31
C VAL A 134 19.42 10.92 11.82
N VAL A 135 19.38 12.13 12.37
CA VAL A 135 19.44 12.37 13.82
C VAL A 135 18.03 12.68 14.31
N ILE A 136 17.53 11.93 15.29
CA ILE A 136 16.22 12.14 15.92
C ILE A 136 16.47 12.52 17.37
N THR A 137 15.94 13.68 17.80
CA THR A 137 16.10 14.17 19.17
C THR A 137 15.04 15.22 19.49
N ASP A 138 14.81 15.47 20.78
CA ASP A 138 14.07 16.64 21.27
C ASP A 138 14.96 17.91 21.35
N GLY A 139 16.21 17.80 20.85
CA GLY A 139 17.26 18.82 20.68
C GLY A 139 17.73 19.52 21.94
N ARG A 140 17.37 18.99 23.10
CA ARG A 140 18.03 19.32 24.35
C ARG A 140 19.22 18.38 24.49
N TYR A 141 20.31 18.86 25.07
CA TYR A 141 21.42 18.01 25.46
C TYR A 141 21.95 18.44 26.82
N ASP A 142 22.61 17.53 27.51
CA ASP A 142 23.16 17.77 28.84
C ASP A 142 24.29 18.82 28.75
N PRO A 143 24.26 19.90 29.55
CA PRO A 143 25.31 20.93 29.55
C PRO A 143 26.71 20.42 29.89
N ARG A 144 26.82 19.20 30.44
CA ARG A 144 28.10 18.54 30.70
C ARG A 144 28.72 17.90 29.45
N ASP A 145 27.96 17.73 28.38
CA ASP A 145 28.45 17.22 27.11
C ASP A 145 29.25 18.30 26.35
N ASP A 146 30.13 17.88 25.44
CA ASP A 146 31.03 18.76 24.70
C ASP A 146 30.35 19.26 23.42
N ASP A 147 29.79 20.47 23.50
CA ASP A 147 29.05 21.17 22.43
C ASP A 147 29.82 21.31 21.11
N LYS A 148 31.16 21.27 21.15
CA LYS A 148 32.02 21.26 19.96
C LYS A 148 31.73 20.09 19.02
N ASN A 149 31.14 19.02 19.55
CA ASN A 149 30.81 17.82 18.79
C ASN A 149 29.42 17.88 18.12
N LEU A 150 28.65 18.96 18.27
CA LEU A 150 27.36 19.13 17.57
C LEU A 150 27.53 19.01 16.04
N GLY A 151 28.63 19.54 15.50
CA GLY A 151 29.00 19.43 14.09
C GLY A 151 29.86 18.21 13.76
N ALA A 152 29.93 17.17 14.61
CA ALA A 152 30.86 16.05 14.41
C ALA A 152 30.59 15.24 13.13
N LEU A 153 29.42 15.34 12.51
CA LEU A 153 29.16 14.69 11.22
C LEU A 153 29.46 15.60 10.02
N CYS A 154 29.69 16.90 10.25
CA CYS A 154 29.80 17.91 9.22
C CYS A 154 31.17 17.97 8.54
N GLY A 155 31.18 18.29 7.25
CA GLY A 155 32.41 18.44 6.45
C GLY A 155 33.18 17.13 6.21
N ARG A 156 32.51 15.98 6.34
CA ARG A 156 33.10 14.64 6.25
C ARG A 156 32.42 13.77 5.19
N ASP A 157 31.87 14.42 4.16
CA ASP A 157 31.04 13.83 3.09
C ASP A 157 29.80 13.08 3.62
N VAL A 158 29.30 13.46 4.80
CA VAL A 158 28.06 12.92 5.37
C VAL A 158 26.94 13.92 5.15
N VAL A 159 25.84 13.47 4.56
CA VAL A 159 24.62 14.28 4.44
C VAL A 159 23.80 14.09 5.71
N VAL A 160 23.72 15.13 6.54
CA VAL A 160 23.03 15.08 7.84
C VAL A 160 21.63 15.65 7.70
N ASN A 161 20.62 14.85 8.04
CA ASN A 161 19.23 15.26 8.20
C ASN A 161 18.86 15.15 9.68
N THR A 162 18.24 16.19 10.20
CA THR A 162 17.91 16.27 11.63
C THR A 162 16.40 16.37 11.79
N ILE A 163 15.83 15.55 12.66
CA ILE A 163 14.42 15.54 13.01
C ILE A 163 14.31 15.98 14.47
N GLY A 164 13.79 17.18 14.68
CA GLY A 164 13.51 17.73 15.99
C GLY A 164 12.05 17.53 16.36
N ILE A 165 11.79 17.00 17.56
CA ILE A 165 10.44 16.68 18.00
C ILE A 165 10.16 17.32 19.36
N GLY A 166 9.10 18.12 19.44
CA GLY A 166 8.61 18.69 20.70
C GLY A 166 8.46 20.21 20.68
N ASP A 167 8.45 20.80 21.87
CA ASP A 167 8.25 22.24 22.13
C ASP A 167 9.51 23.09 21.93
N MET A 168 10.63 22.45 21.60
CA MET A 168 11.93 23.06 21.34
C MET A 168 11.93 24.19 20.31
N PHE A 169 10.90 24.27 19.46
CA PHE A 169 10.75 25.32 18.45
C PHE A 169 10.22 26.63 19.01
N ASP A 170 9.71 26.62 20.24
CA ASP A 170 9.32 27.82 20.97
C ASP A 170 10.54 28.51 21.60
N GLN A 171 11.72 27.85 21.59
CA GLN A 171 12.99 28.38 22.10
C GLN A 171 14.02 28.54 20.98
N PRO A 172 14.52 29.77 20.71
CA PRO A 172 15.49 30.01 19.63
C PRO A 172 16.77 29.18 19.76
N GLU A 173 17.31 29.08 20.98
CA GLU A 173 18.58 28.39 21.27
C GLU A 173 18.53 26.90 20.88
N GLN A 174 17.43 26.21 21.17
CA GLN A 174 17.28 24.78 20.84
C GLN A 174 17.09 24.56 19.33
N SER A 175 16.44 25.50 18.65
CA SER A 175 16.36 25.47 17.18
C SER A 175 17.73 25.70 16.53
N GLU A 176 18.62 26.49 17.12
CA GLU A 176 19.99 26.69 16.63
C GLU A 176 20.85 25.44 16.81
N THR A 177 20.65 24.70 17.91
CA THR A 177 21.31 23.40 18.14
C THR A 177 21.00 22.41 17.01
N LEU A 178 19.72 22.23 16.65
CA LEU A 178 19.34 21.33 15.56
C LEU A 178 19.93 21.72 14.21
N VAL A 179 19.97 23.02 13.93
CA VAL A 179 20.57 23.56 12.71
C VAL A 179 22.08 23.31 12.70
N SER A 180 22.74 23.41 13.86
CA SER A 180 24.16 23.09 14.01
C SER A 180 24.44 21.61 13.75
N ILE A 181 23.58 20.71 14.26
CA ILE A 181 23.64 19.27 13.97
C ILE A 181 23.45 19.00 12.47
N ALA A 182 22.50 19.71 11.84
CA ALA A 182 22.27 19.66 10.39
C ALA A 182 23.33 20.44 9.56
N CYS A 183 24.52 20.68 10.11
CA CYS A 183 25.63 21.33 9.42
C CYS A 183 25.34 22.74 8.92
N ASN A 184 24.54 23.50 9.69
CA ASN A 184 24.07 24.85 9.36
C ASN A 184 23.20 24.90 8.09
N GLU A 185 22.55 23.78 7.75
CA GLU A 185 21.59 23.70 6.65
C GLU A 185 20.14 23.61 7.19
N PRO A 186 19.44 24.73 7.36
CA PRO A 186 18.10 24.73 7.96
C PRO A 186 17.06 23.93 7.16
N GLN A 187 17.24 23.79 5.85
CA GLN A 187 16.39 22.96 4.98
C GLN A 187 16.43 21.46 5.31
N ARG A 188 17.49 20.99 6.00
CA ARG A 188 17.64 19.60 6.42
C ARG A 188 17.15 19.36 7.85
N VAL A 189 16.57 20.38 8.49
CA VAL A 189 15.92 20.25 9.80
C VAL A 189 14.43 20.08 9.59
N GLN A 190 13.92 18.88 9.90
CA GLN A 190 12.50 18.64 9.98
C GLN A 190 12.01 18.93 11.40
N LYS A 191 11.00 19.81 11.48
CA LYS A 191 10.37 20.20 12.75
C LYS A 191 9.07 19.42 12.93
N MET A 192 8.87 18.81 14.09
CA MET A 192 7.66 18.06 14.44
C MET A 192 7.19 18.41 15.84
N ARG A 193 5.87 18.39 16.06
CA ARG A 193 5.32 18.61 17.40
C ARG A 193 5.18 17.31 18.19
N LEU A 194 4.87 16.22 17.50
CA LEU A 194 4.56 14.94 18.13
C LEU A 194 5.41 13.81 17.50
N PHE A 195 5.79 12.83 18.32
CA PHE A 195 6.48 11.62 17.84
C PHE A 195 5.59 10.75 16.94
N SER A 196 4.27 10.91 17.01
CA SER A 196 3.34 10.25 16.08
C SER A 196 3.52 10.69 14.63
N ASP A 197 4.06 11.89 14.40
CA ASP A 197 4.26 12.43 13.05
C ASP A 197 5.40 11.69 12.32
N LEU A 198 6.31 11.06 13.06
CA LEU A 198 7.36 10.20 12.49
C LEU A 198 6.78 9.01 11.73
N VAL A 199 5.62 8.48 12.12
CA VAL A 199 5.02 7.30 11.50
C VAL A 199 3.98 7.65 10.42
N ALA A 200 3.83 8.93 10.09
CA ALA A 200 2.95 9.37 9.00
C ALA A 200 3.51 8.94 7.63
N GLU A 201 2.65 8.39 6.76
CA GLU A 201 3.06 7.88 5.44
C GLU A 201 3.72 8.98 4.59
N GLU A 202 3.14 10.17 4.53
CA GLU A 202 3.69 11.30 3.77
C GLU A 202 5.11 11.68 4.20
N PHE A 203 5.42 11.56 5.50
CA PHE A 203 6.76 11.87 6.01
C PHE A 203 7.76 10.77 5.68
N ILE A 204 7.36 9.51 5.79
CA ILE A 204 8.19 8.36 5.43
C ILE A 204 8.55 8.42 3.93
N ASP A 205 7.57 8.72 3.07
CA ASP A 205 7.78 8.85 1.62
C ASP A 205 8.77 9.99 1.29
N LYS A 206 8.63 11.15 1.97
CA LYS A 206 9.59 12.26 1.84
C LYS A 206 11.01 11.84 2.25
N MET A 207 11.14 11.09 3.35
CA MET A 207 12.45 10.63 3.82
C MET A 207 13.06 9.58 2.89
N GLU A 208 12.24 8.75 2.26
CA GLU A 208 12.68 7.80 1.22
C GLU A 208 13.36 8.53 0.06
N ASP A 209 12.74 9.60 -0.46
CA ASP A 209 13.28 10.38 -1.56
C ASP A 209 14.56 11.14 -1.17
N VAL A 210 14.64 11.64 0.07
CA VAL A 210 15.85 12.31 0.58
C VAL A 210 17.02 11.35 0.74
N LEU A 211 16.77 10.14 1.24
CA LEU A 211 17.80 9.14 1.50
C LEU A 211 18.19 8.36 0.23
N CYS A 212 17.35 8.36 -0.80
CA CYS A 212 17.59 7.72 -2.09
C CYS A 212 17.28 8.67 -3.26
N PRO A 213 18.15 9.66 -3.52
CA PRO A 213 17.88 10.71 -4.50
C PRO A 213 17.83 10.21 -5.96
N ASP A 214 18.64 9.20 -6.29
CA ASP A 214 18.74 8.65 -7.66
C ASP A 214 18.44 7.13 -7.67
N PRO A 215 17.17 6.73 -7.49
CA PRO A 215 16.80 5.32 -7.48
C PRO A 215 16.93 4.69 -8.86
N GLN A 216 17.63 3.56 -8.94
CA GLN A 216 17.58 2.69 -10.10
C GLN A 216 16.43 1.71 -9.93
N VAL A 217 15.44 1.81 -10.81
CA VAL A 217 14.31 0.89 -10.86
C VAL A 217 14.76 -0.35 -11.60
N VAL A 218 15.16 -1.40 -10.87
CA VAL A 218 15.63 -2.66 -11.44
C VAL A 218 14.49 -3.64 -11.47
N CYS A 219 13.98 -3.86 -12.67
CA CYS A 219 12.94 -4.84 -12.92
C CYS A 219 13.63 -6.15 -13.32
N PRO A 220 13.20 -7.31 -12.80
CA PRO A 220 13.73 -8.59 -13.25
C PRO A 220 13.62 -8.67 -14.78
N GLU A 221 14.68 -9.13 -15.44
CA GLU A 221 14.64 -9.52 -16.87
C GLU A 221 13.81 -10.81 -17.01
N LEU A 222 12.54 -10.73 -16.66
CA LEU A 222 11.55 -11.46 -17.41
C LEU A 222 11.51 -10.76 -18.76
N PRO A 223 11.48 -11.48 -19.90
CA PRO A 223 11.13 -10.88 -21.16
C PRO A 223 9.71 -10.33 -21.02
N CYS A 224 9.58 -9.10 -20.55
CA CYS A 224 8.43 -8.28 -20.81
C CYS A 224 8.43 -8.19 -22.33
N GLN A 225 7.54 -8.95 -22.96
CA GLN A 225 7.20 -8.66 -24.34
C GLN A 225 6.91 -7.16 -24.37
N THR A 226 7.69 -6.45 -25.18
CA THR A 226 7.77 -4.99 -25.23
C THR A 226 6.53 -4.36 -25.85
N GLU A 227 5.55 -5.18 -26.17
CA GLU A 227 4.16 -4.84 -26.04
C GLU A 227 3.66 -5.64 -24.84
N LEU A 228 3.04 -4.99 -23.85
CA LEU A 228 1.93 -5.64 -23.19
C LEU A 228 1.03 -6.08 -24.35
N ALA A 229 1.18 -7.33 -24.79
CA ALA A 229 0.04 -8.13 -25.09
C ALA A 229 -0.76 -8.01 -23.80
N VAL A 230 -1.60 -6.96 -23.74
CA VAL A 230 -2.96 -7.12 -23.27
C VAL A 230 -3.30 -8.45 -23.90
N ALA A 231 -3.19 -9.54 -23.13
CA ALA A 231 -3.84 -10.75 -23.52
C ALA A 231 -5.25 -10.20 -23.73
N GLN A 232 -5.65 -10.05 -25.00
CA GLN A 232 -7.03 -9.76 -25.32
C GLN A 232 -7.78 -10.68 -24.37
N CYS A 233 -8.74 -10.19 -23.59
CA CYS A 233 -9.46 -10.85 -22.48
C CYS A 233 -10.04 -12.26 -22.80
N THR A 234 -9.29 -13.16 -23.41
CA THR A 234 -9.74 -14.02 -24.51
C THR A 234 -8.90 -15.28 -24.70
N GLN A 235 -7.86 -15.48 -23.90
CA GLN A 235 -7.15 -16.76 -23.90
C GLN A 235 -7.52 -17.67 -22.72
N ARG A 236 -8.52 -17.26 -21.92
CA ARG A 236 -9.05 -18.05 -20.80
C ARG A 236 -10.55 -17.81 -20.63
N PRO A 237 -11.30 -18.77 -20.07
CA PRO A 237 -12.72 -18.59 -19.80
C PRO A 237 -12.92 -17.78 -18.51
N VAL A 238 -13.74 -16.73 -18.56
CA VAL A 238 -14.08 -15.88 -17.39
C VAL A 238 -15.59 -15.66 -17.35
N ASP A 239 -16.22 -15.89 -16.20
CA ASP A 239 -17.61 -15.57 -15.96
C ASP A 239 -17.67 -14.34 -15.02
N VAL A 240 -18.07 -13.20 -15.57
CA VAL A 240 -18.15 -11.91 -14.86
C VAL A 240 -19.58 -11.68 -14.41
N VAL A 241 -19.78 -11.45 -13.11
CA VAL A 241 -21.09 -11.13 -12.53
C VAL A 241 -21.01 -9.73 -11.94
N PHE A 242 -21.73 -8.79 -12.54
CA PHE A 242 -21.88 -7.46 -11.99
C PHE A 242 -22.97 -7.46 -10.92
N LEU A 243 -22.68 -6.91 -9.75
CA LEU A 243 -23.62 -6.58 -8.70
C LEU A 243 -23.72 -5.06 -8.63
N LEU A 244 -24.77 -4.53 -9.26
CA LEU A 244 -25.01 -3.11 -9.34
C LEU A 244 -25.97 -2.68 -8.23
N ASP A 245 -25.50 -1.75 -7.41
CA ASP A 245 -26.28 -1.15 -6.35
C ASP A 245 -27.39 -0.26 -6.94
N GLY A 246 -28.64 -0.59 -6.62
CA GLY A 246 -29.85 0.12 -7.04
C GLY A 246 -30.44 0.99 -5.94
N SER A 247 -29.62 1.41 -4.98
CA SER A 247 -30.11 2.19 -3.83
C SER A 247 -30.36 3.66 -4.16
N GLU A 248 -31.29 4.27 -3.42
CA GLU A 248 -31.65 5.70 -3.49
C GLU A 248 -30.42 6.62 -3.41
N ARG A 249 -29.40 6.23 -2.62
CA ARG A 249 -28.17 7.00 -2.41
C ARG A 249 -27.38 7.25 -3.70
N ILE A 250 -27.45 6.32 -4.65
CA ILE A 250 -26.78 6.45 -5.93
C ILE A 250 -27.52 7.46 -6.79
N GLY A 251 -28.85 7.38 -6.82
CA GLY A 251 -29.71 8.19 -7.67
C GLY A 251 -29.75 7.71 -9.12
N GLU A 252 -30.89 7.97 -9.78
CA GLU A 252 -31.20 7.53 -11.14
C GLU A 252 -30.10 7.89 -12.17
N GLN A 253 -29.56 9.10 -12.11
CA GLN A 253 -28.55 9.56 -13.08
C GLN A 253 -27.23 8.79 -12.97
N ASN A 254 -26.74 8.57 -11.75
CA ASN A 254 -25.50 7.83 -11.52
C ASN A 254 -25.70 6.34 -11.81
N PHE A 255 -26.88 5.80 -11.48
CA PHE A 255 -27.29 4.46 -11.88
C PHE A 255 -27.27 4.32 -13.40
N GLN A 256 -27.66 5.38 -14.13
CA GLN A 256 -27.56 5.40 -15.59
C GLN A 256 -26.11 5.33 -16.09
N SER A 257 -25.20 6.06 -15.46
CA SER A 257 -23.76 5.99 -15.77
C SER A 257 -23.17 4.60 -15.46
N ALA A 258 -23.57 3.98 -14.36
CA ALA A 258 -23.11 2.66 -13.97
C ALA A 258 -23.56 1.54 -14.92
N HIS A 259 -24.80 1.57 -15.41
CA HIS A 259 -25.23 0.58 -16.40
C HIS A 259 -24.54 0.79 -17.76
N ARG A 260 -24.28 2.04 -18.17
CA ARG A 260 -23.54 2.34 -19.41
C ARG A 260 -22.12 1.77 -19.34
N PHE A 261 -21.48 1.89 -18.19
CA PHE A 261 -20.19 1.25 -17.95
C PHE A 261 -20.24 -0.28 -18.13
N VAL A 262 -21.28 -0.95 -17.63
CA VAL A 262 -21.46 -2.40 -17.85
C VAL A 262 -21.62 -2.73 -19.35
N GLU A 263 -22.35 -1.91 -20.10
CA GLU A 263 -22.50 -2.05 -21.55
C GLU A 263 -21.15 -1.89 -22.29
N GLU A 264 -20.40 -0.84 -21.96
CA GLU A 264 -19.08 -0.58 -22.54
C GLU A 264 -18.10 -1.72 -22.25
N VAL A 265 -18.12 -2.27 -21.02
CA VAL A 265 -17.32 -3.45 -20.66
C VAL A 265 -17.75 -4.65 -21.51
N ALA A 266 -19.05 -4.90 -21.67
CA ALA A 266 -19.54 -6.01 -22.49
C ALA A 266 -19.12 -5.89 -23.96
N GLN A 267 -19.10 -4.68 -24.51
CA GLN A 267 -18.63 -4.42 -25.88
C GLN A 267 -17.11 -4.56 -26.02
N ARG A 268 -16.34 -4.20 -24.99
CA ARG A 268 -14.87 -4.28 -25.00
C ARG A 268 -14.36 -5.71 -24.81
N LEU A 269 -15.03 -6.50 -23.98
CA LEU A 269 -14.70 -7.91 -23.76
C LEU A 269 -15.06 -8.73 -24.99
N THR A 270 -14.19 -9.65 -25.39
CA THR A 270 -14.62 -10.67 -26.36
C THR A 270 -15.44 -11.70 -25.62
N LEU A 271 -16.71 -11.82 -25.99
CA LEU A 271 -17.62 -12.77 -25.39
C LEU A 271 -17.44 -14.17 -25.96
N ALA A 272 -17.83 -15.17 -25.17
CA ALA A 272 -17.84 -16.57 -25.56
C ALA A 272 -18.70 -16.80 -26.81
N ARG A 273 -18.37 -17.84 -27.60
CA ARG A 273 -19.19 -18.20 -28.77
C ARG A 273 -20.39 -19.08 -28.40
N SER A 274 -20.36 -19.67 -27.22
CA SER A 274 -21.43 -20.51 -26.69
C SER A 274 -21.38 -20.53 -25.17
N SER A 275 -22.42 -21.07 -24.54
CA SER A 275 -22.49 -21.24 -23.08
C SER A 275 -21.43 -22.18 -22.51
N SER A 276 -20.79 -23.03 -23.33
CA SER A 276 -19.77 -23.99 -22.93
C SER A 276 -18.38 -23.71 -23.51
N ASP A 277 -18.18 -22.55 -24.16
CA ASP A 277 -16.88 -22.16 -24.71
C ASP A 277 -15.82 -22.19 -23.60
N SER A 278 -14.68 -22.82 -23.87
CA SER A 278 -13.57 -22.91 -22.93
C SER A 278 -12.69 -21.66 -22.95
N MET A 279 -13.09 -20.63 -23.68
CA MET A 279 -12.39 -19.36 -23.85
C MET A 279 -13.38 -18.20 -23.66
N ASN A 280 -12.86 -16.98 -23.53
CA ASN A 280 -13.62 -15.73 -23.56
C ASN A 280 -14.62 -15.53 -22.40
N ALA A 281 -15.18 -14.31 -22.34
CA ALA A 281 -16.03 -13.88 -21.23
C ALA A 281 -17.52 -14.27 -21.41
N ARG A 282 -18.21 -14.54 -20.30
CA ARG A 282 -19.68 -14.44 -20.19
C ARG A 282 -19.99 -13.43 -19.11
N ILE A 283 -21.07 -12.68 -19.27
CA ILE A 283 -21.43 -11.60 -18.36
C ILE A 283 -22.84 -11.82 -17.83
N ALA A 284 -23.04 -11.52 -16.56
CA ALA A 284 -24.34 -11.41 -15.92
C ALA A 284 -24.43 -10.09 -15.17
N LEU A 285 -25.65 -9.58 -14.97
CA LEU A 285 -25.92 -8.41 -14.16
C LEU A 285 -27.05 -8.69 -13.18
N LEU A 286 -26.75 -8.49 -11.89
CA LEU A 286 -27.71 -8.44 -10.80
C LEU A 286 -27.78 -7.01 -10.29
N GLN A 287 -28.98 -6.43 -10.31
CA GLN A 287 -29.24 -5.20 -9.57
C GLN A 287 -29.74 -5.58 -8.17
N TYR A 288 -29.18 -4.93 -7.14
CA TYR A 288 -29.57 -5.20 -5.76
C TYR A 288 -30.03 -3.95 -5.01
N GLY A 289 -30.99 -4.14 -4.11
CA GLY A 289 -31.48 -3.13 -3.20
C GLY A 289 -31.57 -3.70 -1.79
N SER A 290 -32.76 -3.61 -1.18
CA SER A 290 -33.03 -4.19 0.14
C SER A 290 -32.83 -5.71 0.18
N GLU A 291 -32.93 -6.31 1.37
CA GLU A 291 -32.82 -7.77 1.56
C GLU A 291 -33.76 -8.60 0.67
N ARG A 292 -34.83 -8.01 0.13
CA ARG A 292 -35.82 -8.67 -0.73
C ARG A 292 -35.81 -8.17 -2.17
N ASP A 293 -35.14 -7.07 -2.46
CA ASP A 293 -35.15 -6.42 -3.77
C ASP A 293 -33.88 -6.83 -4.53
N GLN A 294 -33.94 -8.01 -5.14
CA GLN A 294 -32.85 -8.57 -5.92
C GLN A 294 -33.38 -8.90 -7.31
N ASN A 295 -32.83 -8.26 -8.34
CA ASN A 295 -33.30 -8.41 -9.72
C ASN A 295 -32.17 -8.84 -10.63
N VAL A 296 -32.18 -10.11 -11.06
CA VAL A 296 -31.28 -10.60 -12.11
C VAL A 296 -31.73 -9.98 -13.43
N VAL A 297 -30.99 -8.96 -13.88
CA VAL A 297 -31.30 -8.20 -15.10
C VAL A 297 -31.10 -9.10 -16.31
N PHE A 298 -29.98 -9.83 -16.35
CA PHE A 298 -29.73 -10.92 -17.28
C PHE A 298 -28.79 -11.96 -16.65
N PRO A 299 -29.01 -13.26 -16.91
CA PRO A 299 -28.13 -14.33 -16.44
C PRO A 299 -26.81 -14.34 -17.21
N LEU A 300 -25.90 -15.28 -16.89
CA LEU A 300 -24.65 -15.45 -17.62
C LEU A 300 -24.90 -15.71 -19.10
N THR A 301 -24.67 -14.69 -19.92
CA THR A 301 -24.85 -14.73 -21.37
C THR A 301 -23.60 -14.26 -22.10
N HIS A 302 -23.57 -14.56 -23.38
CA HIS A 302 -22.55 -14.14 -24.34
C HIS A 302 -23.17 -13.37 -25.52
N ASN A 303 -24.48 -13.15 -25.48
CA ASN A 303 -25.23 -12.50 -26.53
C ASN A 303 -25.32 -11.00 -26.24
N LEU A 304 -24.59 -10.19 -27.02
CA LEU A 304 -24.61 -8.73 -26.90
C LEU A 304 -26.00 -8.12 -27.09
N THR A 305 -26.85 -8.71 -27.93
CA THR A 305 -28.22 -8.22 -28.14
C THR A 305 -29.07 -8.44 -26.89
N GLU A 306 -28.95 -9.60 -26.23
CA GLU A 306 -29.63 -9.88 -24.96
C GLU A 306 -29.18 -8.92 -23.85
N ILE A 307 -27.87 -8.64 -23.79
CA ILE A 307 -27.30 -7.68 -22.83
C ILE A 307 -27.87 -6.28 -23.09
N ALA A 308 -27.79 -5.79 -24.34
CA ALA A 308 -28.26 -4.46 -24.70
C ALA A 308 -29.78 -4.29 -24.47
N ASP A 309 -30.59 -5.28 -24.85
CA ASP A 309 -32.05 -5.25 -24.65
C ASP A 309 -32.41 -5.27 -23.16
N ALA A 310 -31.73 -6.11 -22.36
CA ALA A 310 -31.97 -6.19 -20.92
C ALA A 310 -31.54 -4.90 -20.20
N LEU A 311 -30.41 -4.30 -20.60
CA LEU A 311 -29.95 -3.01 -20.08
C LEU A 311 -30.90 -1.87 -20.47
N ALA A 312 -31.47 -1.88 -21.67
CA ALA A 312 -32.44 -0.87 -22.09
C ALA A 312 -33.77 -0.93 -21.32
N GLN A 313 -34.12 -2.08 -20.75
CA GLN A 313 -35.37 -2.31 -20.00
C GLN A 313 -35.17 -2.31 -18.48
N ILE A 314 -33.93 -2.14 -18.00
CA ILE A 314 -33.65 -2.14 -16.57
C ILE A 314 -34.40 -1.00 -15.88
N LYS A 315 -35.02 -1.29 -14.74
CA LYS A 315 -35.64 -0.29 -13.88
C LYS A 315 -34.77 -0.08 -12.66
N TYR A 316 -34.48 1.18 -12.35
CA TYR A 316 -33.86 1.56 -11.10
C TYR A 316 -34.76 1.18 -9.92
N LEU A 317 -34.19 0.52 -8.91
CA LEU A 317 -34.95 0.01 -7.77
C LEU A 317 -35.37 1.10 -6.78
N ASP A 318 -34.57 2.17 -6.65
CA ASP A 318 -34.80 3.26 -5.68
C ASP A 318 -35.08 2.72 -4.26
N SER A 319 -34.24 1.79 -3.80
CA SER A 319 -34.42 1.06 -2.54
C SER A 319 -33.27 1.32 -1.54
N SER A 320 -33.27 0.62 -0.42
CA SER A 320 -32.08 0.53 0.46
C SER A 320 -30.98 -0.33 -0.16
N SER A 321 -29.78 -0.38 0.42
CA SER A 321 -28.66 -1.21 -0.08
C SER A 321 -28.34 -2.34 0.91
N ASN A 322 -28.33 -3.60 0.44
CA ASN A 322 -27.88 -4.77 1.21
C ASN A 322 -27.08 -5.76 0.35
N ILE A 323 -25.76 -5.58 0.34
CA ILE A 323 -24.83 -6.40 -0.43
C ILE A 323 -24.75 -7.87 0.02
N GLY A 324 -24.97 -8.16 1.31
CA GLY A 324 -24.90 -9.53 1.83
C GLY A 324 -25.97 -10.43 1.19
N SER A 325 -27.21 -9.95 1.15
CA SER A 325 -28.31 -10.64 0.47
C SER A 325 -28.09 -10.75 -1.03
N ALA A 326 -27.50 -9.72 -1.65
CA ALA A 326 -27.20 -9.69 -3.08
C ALA A 326 -26.20 -10.79 -3.50
N ILE A 327 -25.11 -10.94 -2.75
CA ILE A 327 -24.10 -11.97 -2.99
C ILE A 327 -24.71 -13.37 -2.90
N ILE A 328 -25.50 -13.63 -1.85
CA ILE A 328 -26.16 -14.93 -1.66
C ILE A 328 -27.14 -15.19 -2.81
N HIS A 329 -27.88 -14.17 -3.25
CA HIS A 329 -28.81 -14.26 -4.36
C HIS A 329 -28.10 -14.53 -5.69
N ALA A 330 -26.98 -13.85 -5.96
CA ALA A 330 -26.15 -14.07 -7.15
C ALA A 330 -25.62 -15.50 -7.20
N ILE A 331 -25.13 -16.03 -6.08
CA ILE A 331 -24.63 -17.41 -6.01
C ILE A 331 -25.77 -18.41 -6.30
N ASN A 332 -26.95 -18.21 -5.74
CA ASN A 332 -28.05 -19.17 -5.84
C ASN A 332 -28.84 -19.12 -7.17
N ASN A 333 -28.74 -18.03 -7.94
CA ASN A 333 -29.53 -17.84 -9.16
C ASN A 333 -28.71 -17.62 -10.43
N ILE A 334 -27.45 -17.16 -10.32
CA ILE A 334 -26.56 -16.92 -11.46
C ILE A 334 -25.45 -17.98 -11.50
N VAL A 335 -24.81 -18.26 -10.35
CA VAL A 335 -23.70 -19.23 -10.28
C VAL A 335 -24.21 -20.66 -10.21
N LEU A 336 -25.28 -20.87 -9.43
CA LEU A 336 -25.97 -22.14 -9.24
C LEU A 336 -27.39 -22.02 -9.81
N SER A 337 -27.93 -23.15 -10.28
CA SER A 337 -29.29 -23.24 -10.77
C SER A 337 -30.27 -23.31 -9.59
N PRO A 338 -31.36 -22.53 -9.61
CA PRO A 338 -32.42 -22.62 -8.63
C PRO A 338 -33.00 -24.04 -8.58
N GLY A 339 -33.01 -24.66 -7.41
CA GLY A 339 -33.70 -25.93 -7.14
C GLY A 339 -32.85 -27.20 -7.15
N ASN A 340 -31.92 -27.37 -8.09
CA ASN A 340 -31.07 -28.58 -8.17
C ASN A 340 -29.60 -28.34 -7.78
N GLY A 341 -29.20 -27.08 -7.56
CA GLY A 341 -27.82 -26.72 -7.17
C GLY A 341 -26.78 -26.99 -8.25
N GLN A 342 -27.19 -27.22 -9.50
CA GLN A 342 -26.27 -27.43 -10.62
C GLN A 342 -25.52 -26.13 -10.91
N ARG A 343 -24.18 -26.19 -10.98
CA ARG A 343 -23.37 -25.02 -11.31
C ARG A 343 -23.62 -24.58 -12.76
N LEU A 344 -24.11 -23.35 -12.93
CA LEU A 344 -24.32 -22.66 -14.21
C LEU A 344 -23.06 -21.93 -14.68
N ALA A 345 -22.24 -21.46 -13.73
CA ALA A 345 -20.90 -20.96 -14.01
C ALA A 345 -19.99 -22.09 -14.55
N ARG A 346 -19.14 -21.76 -15.52
CA ARG A 346 -18.20 -22.70 -16.13
C ARG A 346 -17.20 -23.17 -15.07
N ARG A 347 -17.04 -24.49 -14.91
CA ARG A 347 -16.16 -25.06 -13.86
C ARG A 347 -14.68 -24.72 -14.03
N ASN A 348 -14.26 -24.49 -15.28
CA ASN A 348 -12.91 -24.12 -15.65
C ASN A 348 -12.74 -22.60 -15.84
N ALA A 349 -13.81 -21.81 -15.65
CA ALA A 349 -13.73 -20.36 -15.73
C ALA A 349 -13.40 -19.74 -14.38
N GLU A 350 -12.67 -18.63 -14.42
CA GLU A 350 -12.59 -17.74 -13.28
C GLU A 350 -13.95 -17.09 -13.06
N LEU A 351 -14.44 -17.08 -11.82
CA LEU A 351 -15.70 -16.45 -11.45
C LEU A 351 -15.40 -15.10 -10.80
N SER A 352 -15.62 -14.00 -11.54
CA SER A 352 -15.35 -12.64 -11.08
C SER A 352 -16.63 -11.94 -10.66
N PHE A 353 -16.69 -11.44 -9.43
CA PHE A 353 -17.80 -10.62 -8.95
C PHE A 353 -17.36 -9.16 -8.94
N VAL A 354 -18.06 -8.30 -9.68
CA VAL A 354 -17.79 -6.86 -9.73
C VAL A 354 -18.90 -6.12 -9.00
N PHE A 355 -18.59 -5.53 -7.86
CA PHE A 355 -19.52 -4.71 -7.10
C PHE A 355 -19.41 -3.26 -7.55
N ILE A 356 -20.52 -2.63 -7.95
CA ILE A 356 -20.58 -1.20 -8.26
C ILE A 356 -21.50 -0.56 -7.21
N THR A 357 -20.93 0.25 -6.34
CA THR A 357 -21.63 0.82 -5.17
C THR A 357 -21.11 2.23 -4.84
N ASP A 358 -21.88 3.01 -4.08
CA ASP A 358 -21.42 4.27 -3.50
C ASP A 358 -20.51 4.08 -2.27
N GLY A 359 -20.35 2.82 -1.83
CA GLY A 359 -19.48 2.44 -0.72
C GLY A 359 -20.17 2.40 0.64
N ILE A 360 -21.48 2.67 0.72
CA ILE A 360 -22.25 2.55 1.96
C ILE A 360 -23.45 1.61 1.74
N THR A 361 -23.34 0.40 2.27
CA THR A 361 -24.36 -0.65 2.18
C THR A 361 -24.63 -1.28 3.55
N GLY A 362 -25.85 -1.75 3.77
CA GLY A 362 -26.16 -2.60 4.90
C GLY A 362 -25.29 -3.87 4.90
N SER A 363 -24.71 -4.20 6.05
CA SER A 363 -23.76 -5.31 6.25
C SER A 363 -24.40 -6.56 6.86
N LYS A 364 -25.73 -6.62 6.93
CA LYS A 364 -26.45 -7.79 7.44
C LYS A 364 -26.16 -9.00 6.54
N ASN A 365 -25.89 -10.15 7.16
CA ASN A 365 -25.50 -11.40 6.49
C ASN A 365 -24.22 -11.31 5.64
N LEU A 366 -23.43 -10.23 5.77
CA LEU A 366 -22.21 -10.04 4.98
C LEU A 366 -21.16 -11.13 5.23
N GLU A 367 -20.99 -11.57 6.48
CA GLU A 367 -20.04 -12.64 6.81
C GLU A 367 -20.43 -13.99 6.17
N GLU A 368 -21.72 -14.31 6.14
CA GLU A 368 -22.24 -15.51 5.47
C GLU A 368 -22.04 -15.42 3.95
N ALA A 369 -22.32 -14.25 3.38
CA ALA A 369 -22.10 -13.95 1.98
C ALA A 369 -20.63 -14.12 1.58
N ILE A 370 -19.70 -13.55 2.36
CA ILE A 370 -18.25 -13.68 2.15
C ILE A 370 -17.79 -15.13 2.21
N ASN A 371 -18.28 -15.88 3.20
CA ASN A 371 -17.98 -17.31 3.29
C ASN A 371 -18.52 -18.08 2.09
N SER A 372 -19.67 -17.68 1.56
CA SER A 372 -20.25 -18.28 0.35
C SER A 372 -19.43 -17.95 -0.91
N MET A 373 -18.94 -16.71 -1.04
CA MET A 373 -18.00 -16.34 -2.11
C MET A 373 -16.72 -17.16 -2.07
N LYS A 374 -16.10 -17.28 -0.88
CA LYS A 374 -14.89 -18.09 -0.68
C LYS A 374 -15.12 -19.56 -1.07
N LYS A 375 -16.26 -20.14 -0.72
CA LYS A 375 -16.61 -21.53 -1.08
C LYS A 375 -16.77 -21.76 -2.59
N GLN A 376 -17.11 -20.73 -3.35
CA GLN A 376 -17.30 -20.80 -4.80
C GLN A 376 -16.08 -20.31 -5.59
N ASP A 377 -14.95 -20.05 -4.91
CA ASP A 377 -13.72 -19.49 -5.48
C ASP A 377 -13.98 -18.19 -6.27
N VAL A 378 -14.87 -17.34 -5.75
CA VAL A 378 -15.20 -16.04 -6.35
C VAL A 378 -14.03 -15.08 -6.16
N MET A 379 -13.65 -14.38 -7.22
CA MET A 379 -12.70 -13.26 -7.21
C MET A 379 -13.47 -11.94 -7.20
N PRO A 380 -13.56 -11.25 -6.05
CA PRO A 380 -14.31 -10.00 -5.96
C PRO A 380 -13.48 -8.82 -6.44
N THR A 381 -14.16 -7.84 -7.03
CA THR A 381 -13.64 -6.53 -7.42
C THR A 381 -14.66 -5.50 -6.99
N VAL A 382 -14.23 -4.47 -6.28
CA VAL A 382 -15.13 -3.46 -5.72
C VAL A 382 -14.85 -2.14 -6.42
N VAL A 383 -15.86 -1.57 -7.07
CA VAL A 383 -15.85 -0.24 -7.66
C VAL A 383 -16.71 0.65 -6.77
N ALA A 384 -16.05 1.40 -5.89
CA ALA A 384 -16.67 2.31 -4.95
C ALA A 384 -16.60 3.75 -5.48
N LEU A 385 -17.76 4.41 -5.56
CA LEU A 385 -17.92 5.68 -6.27
C LEU A 385 -18.49 6.74 -5.32
N GLY A 386 -17.66 7.72 -4.96
CA GLY A 386 -18.04 8.77 -4.01
C GLY A 386 -16.98 9.02 -2.94
N SER A 387 -17.17 10.09 -2.16
CA SER A 387 -16.24 10.48 -1.09
C SER A 387 -16.45 9.71 0.21
N ASP A 388 -17.69 9.27 0.46
CA ASP A 388 -18.11 8.71 1.74
C ASP A 388 -18.26 7.20 1.60
N VAL A 389 -17.18 6.46 1.91
CA VAL A 389 -17.13 5.00 1.76
C VAL A 389 -16.80 4.32 3.09
N ASP A 390 -17.46 3.19 3.37
CA ASP A 390 -17.14 2.32 4.50
C ASP A 390 -16.02 1.35 4.11
N MET A 391 -14.77 1.75 4.38
CA MET A 391 -13.59 0.95 4.02
C MET A 391 -13.56 -0.43 4.70
N ASP A 392 -14.18 -0.60 5.86
CA ASP A 392 -14.22 -1.91 6.53
C ASP A 392 -15.10 -2.88 5.75
N VAL A 393 -16.24 -2.40 5.23
CA VAL A 393 -17.11 -3.19 4.35
C VAL A 393 -16.41 -3.47 3.02
N LEU A 394 -15.77 -2.48 2.39
CA LEU A 394 -15.08 -2.68 1.10
C LEU A 394 -13.91 -3.67 1.22
N LEU A 395 -13.13 -3.60 2.31
CA LEU A 395 -12.04 -4.54 2.56
C LEU A 395 -12.55 -5.96 2.76
N LYS A 396 -13.68 -6.12 3.46
CA LYS A 396 -14.32 -7.42 3.62
C LYS A 396 -14.83 -7.99 2.30
N LEU A 397 -15.40 -7.15 1.43
CA LEU A 397 -15.85 -7.54 0.09
C LEU A 397 -14.68 -7.92 -0.82
N GLY A 398 -13.58 -7.16 -0.79
CA GLY A 398 -12.33 -7.46 -1.47
C GLY A 398 -11.55 -8.64 -0.87
N LEU A 399 -12.10 -9.36 0.12
CA LEU A 399 -11.47 -10.47 0.83
C LEU A 399 -10.11 -10.11 1.47
N GLY A 400 -9.94 -8.85 1.85
CA GLY A 400 -8.71 -8.29 2.43
C GLY A 400 -7.71 -7.75 1.40
N ASP A 401 -7.95 -7.93 0.09
CA ASP A 401 -7.10 -7.37 -0.95
C ASP A 401 -7.51 -5.92 -1.26
N ARG A 402 -6.62 -4.98 -0.93
CA ARG A 402 -6.79 -3.56 -1.25
C ARG A 402 -6.70 -3.28 -2.75
N ALA A 403 -5.95 -4.06 -3.51
CA ALA A 403 -5.79 -3.85 -4.95
C ALA A 403 -7.07 -4.17 -5.72
N ALA A 404 -7.95 -5.01 -5.16
CA ALA A 404 -9.26 -5.32 -5.71
C ALA A 404 -10.29 -4.18 -5.54
N ILE A 405 -9.94 -3.08 -4.85
CA ILE A 405 -10.84 -1.96 -4.55
C ILE A 405 -10.44 -0.75 -5.40
N PHE A 406 -11.29 -0.43 -6.37
CA PHE A 406 -11.23 0.75 -7.20
C PHE A 406 -12.08 1.85 -6.56
N ARG A 407 -11.44 2.97 -6.22
CA ARG A 407 -12.15 4.14 -5.69
C ARG A 407 -12.07 5.27 -6.68
N GLU A 408 -13.23 5.76 -7.10
CA GLU A 408 -13.33 6.96 -7.93
C GLU A 408 -14.23 8.00 -7.26
N LYS A 409 -14.03 9.25 -7.64
CA LYS A 409 -14.71 10.39 -7.01
C LYS A 409 -16.19 10.47 -7.38
N ASP A 410 -16.53 10.10 -8.61
CA ASP A 410 -17.85 10.22 -9.19
C ASP A 410 -18.10 9.13 -10.25
N TYR A 411 -19.37 8.99 -10.65
CA TYR A 411 -19.77 8.03 -11.67
C TYR A 411 -19.35 8.44 -13.09
N ASP A 412 -19.06 9.73 -13.32
CA ASP A 412 -18.52 10.21 -14.59
C ASP A 412 -17.12 9.64 -14.86
N SER A 413 -16.35 9.38 -13.79
CA SER A 413 -15.04 8.73 -13.85
C SER A 413 -15.09 7.33 -14.47
N LEU A 414 -16.24 6.62 -14.41
CA LEU A 414 -16.41 5.32 -15.07
C LEU A 414 -16.25 5.40 -16.59
N SER A 415 -16.62 6.54 -17.19
CA SER A 415 -16.51 6.79 -18.62
C SER A 415 -15.11 7.25 -19.06
N GLN A 416 -14.20 7.51 -18.11
CA GLN A 416 -12.85 7.91 -18.44
C GLN A 416 -12.04 6.71 -18.93
N SER A 417 -11.42 6.87 -20.10
CA SER A 417 -10.55 5.85 -20.71
C SER A 417 -9.46 5.33 -19.76
N SER A 418 -8.88 6.19 -18.92
CA SER A 418 -7.85 5.82 -17.94
C SER A 418 -8.37 4.82 -16.90
N PHE A 419 -9.55 5.06 -16.34
CA PHE A 419 -10.20 4.16 -15.40
C PHE A 419 -10.62 2.87 -16.11
N PHE A 420 -11.31 3.02 -17.24
CA PHE A 420 -11.86 1.91 -17.99
C PHE A 420 -10.78 0.93 -18.44
N ASP A 421 -9.66 1.42 -18.99
CA ASP A 421 -8.53 0.57 -19.40
C ASP A 421 -7.88 -0.12 -18.19
N ARG A 422 -7.77 0.56 -17.05
CA ARG A 422 -7.23 -0.05 -15.81
C ARG A 422 -8.15 -1.15 -15.28
N PHE A 423 -9.45 -0.93 -15.31
CA PHE A 423 -10.46 -1.91 -14.91
C PHE A 423 -10.48 -3.13 -15.84
N ILE A 424 -10.46 -2.91 -17.16
CA ILE A 424 -10.38 -4.00 -18.14
C ILE A 424 -9.10 -4.82 -17.92
N ARG A 425 -7.95 -4.17 -17.69
CA ARG A 425 -6.69 -4.88 -17.37
C ARG A 425 -6.77 -5.73 -16.11
N TRP A 426 -7.54 -5.30 -15.11
CA TRP A 426 -7.72 -6.06 -13.87
C TRP A 426 -8.57 -7.33 -14.06
N ILE A 427 -9.62 -7.24 -14.89
CA ILE A 427 -10.51 -8.38 -15.14
C ILE A 427 -9.86 -9.48 -16.02
N CYS A 428 -8.93 -9.12 -16.91
CA CYS A 428 -8.57 -9.96 -18.07
C CYS A 428 -7.42 -10.98 -17.91
#